data_AF-A0A503XME9-F1
#
_entry.id   AF-A0A503XME9-F1
#
_cell.length_a   1.000
_cell.length_b   1.000
_cell.length_c   1.000
_cell.angle_alpha   90.00
_cell.angle_beta   90.00
_cell.angle_gamma   90.00
#
_symmetry.space_group_name_H-M   'P 1'
#
loop_
_entity.id
_entity.type
_entity.pdbx_description
1 polymer ?
#
loop_
_entity_poly.entity_id
_entity_poly.type
_entity_poly.pdbx_seq_one_letter_code
_entity_poly.pdbx_strand_id
1 'polypeptide(L)'
;MSQTIILIDTTDAIADVTKLNIQTLLRDTASGIQRGGLLEIRALTAAAPYTKELFSLCNPGNGGDLSAFTGNAALARERWQAGFGQPLLVALEKAVEANKADSSPIMAGIQSIAVSHLVAQKARAIPSRLIVVSDMFENTEFFSHYRGATDFDAFKKSPAANRFATDLAGSDVSIWLIRRAKSPVDSVALMAFWQQWIDYNHGVFSSAKSLQGVEG
;
A
#
# COMPACT_ATOMS: atom_id res chain seq x y z
N MET A 1 7.34 4.67 -18.01
CA MET A 1 7.59 4.90 -16.58
C MET A 1 6.30 4.60 -15.84
N SER A 2 6.36 3.85 -14.75
CA SER A 2 5.20 3.47 -13.93
C SER A 2 5.56 3.68 -12.46
N GLN A 3 4.56 3.73 -11.59
CA GLN A 3 4.79 3.76 -10.15
C GLN A 3 3.94 2.72 -9.42
N THR A 4 4.55 2.07 -8.45
CA THR A 4 3.90 1.16 -7.51
C THR A 4 4.16 1.68 -6.11
N ILE A 5 3.11 2.14 -5.44
CA ILE A 5 3.14 2.59 -4.05
C ILE A 5 2.46 1.53 -3.20
N ILE A 6 3.10 1.17 -2.08
CA ILE A 6 2.59 0.18 -1.15
C ILE A 6 2.40 0.86 0.21
N LEU A 7 1.17 0.91 0.69
CA LEU A 7 0.82 1.38 2.03
C LEU A 7 0.63 0.16 2.92
N ILE A 8 1.34 0.11 4.04
CA ILE A 8 1.30 -1.00 4.99
C ILE A 8 0.78 -0.49 6.32
N ASP A 9 -0.31 -1.08 6.76
CA ASP A 9 -0.93 -0.85 8.05
C ASP A 9 -0.53 -1.97 9.02
N THR A 10 0.22 -1.59 10.05
CA THR A 10 0.66 -2.47 11.14
C THR A 10 0.22 -1.92 12.50
N THR A 11 -0.89 -1.16 12.55
CA THR A 11 -1.42 -0.60 13.80
C THR A 11 -1.91 -1.67 14.76
N ASP A 12 -2.36 -2.80 14.21
CA ASP A 12 -2.67 -4.02 14.94
C ASP A 12 -1.55 -5.05 14.80
N ALA A 13 -1.51 -6.00 15.75
CA ALA A 13 -0.55 -7.09 15.70
C ALA A 13 -0.78 -7.97 14.46
N ILE A 14 0.33 -8.42 13.85
CA ILE A 14 0.32 -9.28 12.67
C ILE A 14 1.02 -10.58 13.05
N ALA A 15 0.38 -11.72 12.75
CA ALA A 15 0.98 -13.04 12.97
C ALA A 15 2.27 -13.20 12.15
N ASP A 16 3.26 -13.93 12.68
CA ASP A 16 4.57 -14.05 12.04
C ASP A 16 4.52 -14.71 10.65
N VAL A 17 3.62 -15.68 10.45
CA VAL A 17 3.33 -16.26 9.12
C VAL A 17 2.82 -15.18 8.15
N THR A 18 1.98 -14.27 8.61
CA THR A 18 1.46 -13.17 7.79
C THR A 18 2.57 -12.19 7.46
N LYS A 19 3.47 -11.87 8.41
CA LYS A 19 4.66 -11.05 8.13
C LYS A 19 5.54 -11.68 7.05
N LEU A 20 5.82 -12.98 7.14
CA LEU A 20 6.61 -13.71 6.15
C LEU A 20 5.95 -13.69 4.76
N ASN A 21 4.62 -13.86 4.72
CA ASN A 21 3.87 -13.78 3.47
C ASN A 21 3.91 -12.36 2.87
N ILE A 22 3.73 -11.30 3.69
CA ILE A 22 3.88 -9.91 3.26
C ILE A 22 5.26 -9.69 2.66
N GLN A 23 6.33 -10.06 3.37
CA GLN A 23 7.71 -9.90 2.87
C GLN A 23 7.94 -10.63 1.54
N THR A 24 7.38 -11.83 1.37
CA THR A 24 7.47 -12.61 0.13
C THR A 24 6.77 -11.89 -1.01
N LEU A 25 5.53 -11.45 -0.80
CA LEU A 25 4.74 -10.74 -1.81
C LEU A 25 5.35 -9.38 -2.17
N LEU A 26 5.96 -8.68 -1.22
CA LEU A 26 6.67 -7.43 -1.47
C LEU A 26 7.94 -7.67 -2.30
N ARG A 27 8.71 -8.73 -2.04
CA ARG A 27 9.86 -9.13 -2.89
C ARG A 27 9.43 -9.49 -4.31
N ASP A 28 8.36 -10.24 -4.45
CA ASP A 28 7.81 -10.62 -5.77
C ASP A 28 7.35 -9.37 -6.53
N THR A 29 6.68 -8.45 -5.84
CA THR A 29 6.23 -7.17 -6.42
C THR A 29 7.42 -6.34 -6.88
N ALA A 30 8.45 -6.20 -6.04
CA ALA A 30 9.67 -5.46 -6.37
C ALA A 30 10.41 -6.06 -7.58
N SER A 31 10.45 -7.38 -7.67
CA SER A 31 11.08 -8.11 -8.79
C SER A 31 10.33 -7.91 -10.12
N GLY A 32 9.02 -7.65 -10.05
CA GLY A 32 8.19 -7.34 -11.22
C GLY A 32 8.26 -5.88 -11.70
N ILE A 33 8.92 -4.99 -10.96
CA ILE A 33 9.04 -3.58 -11.37
C ILE A 33 10.00 -3.46 -12.55
N GLN A 34 9.53 -2.91 -13.66
CA GLN A 34 10.38 -2.69 -14.84
C GLN A 34 11.45 -1.62 -14.59
N ARG A 35 12.51 -1.63 -15.40
CA ARG A 35 13.56 -0.59 -15.36
C ARG A 35 12.93 0.80 -15.46
N GLY A 36 13.33 1.70 -14.56
CA GLY A 36 12.83 3.06 -14.47
C GLY A 36 11.45 3.18 -13.82
N GLY A 37 10.82 2.08 -13.38
CA GLY A 37 9.61 2.12 -12.58
C GLY A 37 9.91 2.48 -11.12
N LEU A 38 9.07 3.32 -10.52
CA LEU A 38 9.14 3.67 -9.09
C LEU A 38 8.54 2.54 -8.24
N LEU A 39 9.26 2.15 -7.19
CA LEU A 39 8.73 1.40 -6.07
C LEU A 39 8.83 2.25 -4.82
N GLU A 40 7.70 2.45 -4.15
CA GLU A 40 7.63 3.14 -2.88
C GLU A 40 6.89 2.28 -1.84
N ILE A 41 7.45 2.20 -0.64
CA ILE A 41 6.86 1.49 0.51
C ILE A 41 6.70 2.51 1.64
N ARG A 42 5.48 2.59 2.17
CA ARG A 42 5.12 3.48 3.27
C ARG A 42 4.42 2.69 4.37
N ALA A 43 4.72 3.02 5.62
CA ALA A 43 3.96 2.55 6.78
C ALA A 43 2.88 3.57 7.15
N LEU A 44 1.70 3.11 7.55
CA LEU A 44 0.65 3.94 8.11
C LEU A 44 1.07 4.50 9.48
N THR A 45 0.70 5.75 9.77
CA THR A 45 0.92 6.38 11.08
C THR A 45 -0.38 6.96 11.63
N ALA A 46 -0.53 6.94 12.95
CA ALA A 46 -1.73 7.44 13.63
C ALA A 46 -1.97 8.95 13.47
N ALA A 47 -0.91 9.72 13.24
CA ALA A 47 -0.97 11.18 13.10
C ALA A 47 -0.38 11.64 11.77
N ALA A 48 -0.69 12.89 11.38
CA ALA A 48 -0.13 13.54 10.22
C ALA A 48 1.42 13.43 10.22
N PRO A 49 2.06 13.09 9.09
CA PRO A 49 1.51 13.04 7.73
C PRO A 49 0.75 11.75 7.35
N TYR A 50 0.35 10.94 8.34
CA TYR A 50 -0.41 9.68 8.22
C TYR A 50 0.30 8.54 7.50
N THR A 51 1.46 8.81 6.90
CA THR A 51 2.34 7.80 6.32
C THR A 51 3.80 8.16 6.56
N LYS A 52 4.63 7.15 6.80
CA LYS A 52 6.08 7.27 6.86
C LYS A 52 6.71 6.50 5.71
N GLU A 53 7.54 7.16 4.93
CA GLU A 53 8.32 6.50 3.88
C GLU A 53 9.35 5.55 4.48
N LEU A 54 9.36 4.31 4.01
CA LEU A 54 10.36 3.31 4.37
C LEU A 54 11.36 3.07 3.22
N PHE A 55 10.90 3.27 1.99
CA PHE A 55 11.68 3.08 0.77
C PHE A 55 11.02 3.86 -0.37
N SER A 56 11.79 4.57 -1.19
CA SER A 56 11.30 5.16 -2.44
C SER A 56 12.44 5.26 -3.45
N LEU A 57 12.48 4.36 -4.43
CA LEU A 57 13.51 4.34 -5.47
C LEU A 57 12.96 3.85 -6.81
N CYS A 58 13.48 4.41 -7.90
CA CYS A 58 13.28 3.85 -9.23
C CYS A 58 14.17 2.62 -9.42
N ASN A 59 13.64 1.55 -10.04
CA ASN A 59 14.44 0.37 -10.37
C ASN A 59 15.53 0.74 -11.39
N PRO A 60 16.83 0.68 -11.05
CA PRO A 60 17.89 1.08 -11.97
C PRO A 60 18.15 0.03 -13.08
N GLY A 61 17.52 -1.15 -12.98
CA GLY A 61 17.81 -2.31 -13.82
C GLY A 61 19.00 -3.11 -13.29
N ASN A 62 18.97 -4.43 -13.48
CA ASN A 62 19.97 -5.35 -12.91
C ASN A 62 21.10 -5.73 -13.90
N GLY A 63 21.19 -5.02 -15.03
CA GLY A 63 22.15 -5.30 -16.09
C GLY A 63 21.85 -6.55 -16.93
N GLY A 64 20.72 -7.25 -16.71
CA GLY A 64 20.32 -8.41 -17.53
C GLY A 64 20.11 -8.08 -19.01
N ASP A 65 19.79 -6.83 -19.32
CA ASP A 65 19.64 -6.33 -20.70
C ASP A 65 20.94 -5.75 -21.29
N LEU A 66 22.05 -5.76 -20.54
CA LEU A 66 23.35 -5.32 -21.06
C LEU A 66 23.91 -6.44 -21.95
N SER A 67 23.94 -6.19 -23.26
CA SER A 67 24.56 -7.10 -24.23
C SER A 67 26.03 -7.38 -23.90
N ALA A 68 26.57 -8.50 -24.39
CA ALA A 68 27.98 -8.91 -24.24
C ALA A 68 29.02 -7.85 -24.67
N PHE A 69 28.59 -6.76 -25.32
CA PHE A 69 29.42 -5.67 -25.80
C PHE A 69 29.54 -4.47 -24.84
N THR A 70 28.70 -4.35 -23.81
CA THR A 70 28.78 -3.26 -22.82
C THR A 70 29.16 -3.83 -21.46
N GLY A 71 30.48 -3.86 -21.24
CA GLY A 71 31.19 -4.57 -20.18
C GLY A 71 30.62 -4.47 -18.76
N ASN A 72 30.51 -5.66 -18.18
CA ASN A 72 30.44 -5.99 -16.75
C ASN A 72 29.04 -5.99 -16.09
N ALA A 73 28.21 -6.95 -16.51
CA ALA A 73 26.96 -7.31 -15.84
C ALA A 73 27.12 -7.62 -14.34
N ALA A 74 28.29 -8.10 -13.89
CA ALA A 74 28.55 -8.34 -12.48
C ALA A 74 28.61 -7.03 -11.68
N LEU A 75 29.31 -6.00 -12.20
CA LEU A 75 29.34 -4.67 -11.59
C LEU A 75 27.97 -3.99 -11.60
N ALA A 76 27.18 -4.15 -12.67
CA ALA A 76 25.80 -3.65 -12.73
C ALA A 76 24.91 -4.31 -11.67
N ARG A 77 25.05 -5.62 -11.49
CA ARG A 77 24.34 -6.38 -10.45
C ARG A 77 24.76 -5.98 -9.05
N GLU A 78 26.06 -5.81 -8.80
CA GLU A 78 26.59 -5.35 -7.52
C GLU A 78 26.04 -3.97 -7.16
N ARG A 79 26.04 -3.03 -8.10
CA ARG A 79 25.45 -1.69 -7.92
C ARG A 79 23.95 -1.74 -7.66
N TRP A 80 23.23 -2.60 -8.39
CA TRP A 80 21.79 -2.81 -8.16
C TRP A 80 21.54 -3.36 -6.75
N GLN A 81 22.30 -4.36 -6.32
CA GLN A 81 22.17 -4.94 -4.98
C GLN A 81 22.46 -3.90 -3.90
N ALA A 82 23.56 -3.15 -4.02
CA ALA A 82 23.94 -2.15 -3.04
C ALA A 82 22.95 -0.96 -2.99
N GLY A 83 22.48 -0.48 -4.15
CA GLY A 83 21.67 0.73 -4.26
C GLY A 83 20.15 0.52 -4.19
N PHE A 84 19.67 -0.69 -4.47
CA PHE A 84 18.23 -1.00 -4.53
C PHE A 84 17.87 -2.24 -3.71
N GLY A 85 18.57 -3.37 -3.94
CA GLY A 85 18.27 -4.64 -3.30
C GLY A 85 18.40 -4.63 -1.77
N GLN A 86 19.55 -4.21 -1.26
CA GLN A 86 19.83 -4.17 0.17
C GLN A 86 18.97 -3.12 0.91
N PRO A 87 18.81 -1.88 0.41
CA PRO A 87 17.89 -0.92 1.02
C PRO A 87 16.44 -1.41 1.03
N LEU A 88 16.01 -2.12 -0.02
CA LEU A 88 14.69 -2.73 -0.07
C LEU A 88 14.53 -3.77 1.05
N LEU A 89 15.48 -4.69 1.22
CA LEU A 89 15.41 -5.71 2.28
C LEU A 89 15.24 -5.08 3.67
N VAL A 90 16.02 -4.04 3.99
CA VAL A 90 15.90 -3.30 5.25
C VAL A 90 14.52 -2.66 5.39
N ALA A 91 13.96 -2.13 4.30
CA ALA A 91 12.62 -1.57 4.32
C ALA A 91 11.53 -2.64 4.51
N LEU A 92 11.72 -3.84 3.94
CA LEU A 92 10.78 -4.97 4.11
C LEU A 92 10.76 -5.51 5.54
N GLU A 93 11.89 -5.46 6.24
CA GLU A 93 11.96 -5.78 7.67
C GLU A 93 11.17 -4.76 8.49
N LYS A 94 11.46 -3.46 8.29
CA LYS A 94 10.76 -2.36 8.96
C LYS A 94 9.27 -2.31 8.65
N ALA A 95 8.88 -2.70 7.44
CA ALA A 95 7.51 -2.68 6.96
C ALA A 95 6.54 -3.55 7.76
N VAL A 96 7.05 -4.64 8.34
CA VAL A 96 6.24 -5.61 9.11
C VAL A 96 6.46 -5.49 10.62
N GLU A 97 7.27 -4.52 11.06
CA GLU A 97 7.39 -4.17 12.47
C GLU A 97 6.06 -3.59 12.95
N ALA A 98 5.59 -4.11 14.09
CA ALA A 98 4.33 -3.66 14.68
C ALA A 98 4.46 -2.20 15.12
N ASN A 99 3.55 -1.35 14.66
CA ASN A 99 3.44 0.04 15.06
C ASN A 99 2.15 0.24 15.83
N LYS A 100 2.05 -0.40 17.01
CA LYS A 100 0.84 -0.40 17.83
C LYS A 100 0.30 1.02 18.01
N ALA A 101 -0.93 1.23 17.57
CA ALA A 101 -1.59 2.52 17.66
C ALA A 101 -3.09 2.35 17.90
N ASP A 102 -3.68 3.27 18.65
CA ASP A 102 -5.11 3.25 18.97
C ASP A 102 -6.00 3.69 17.80
N SER A 103 -5.40 4.10 16.68
CA SER A 103 -6.10 4.54 15.47
C SER A 103 -5.42 3.98 14.23
N SER A 104 -6.24 3.67 13.22
CA SER A 104 -5.81 3.26 11.88
C SER A 104 -6.47 4.17 10.85
N PRO A 105 -5.86 5.34 10.56
CA PRO A 105 -6.41 6.33 9.64
C PRO A 105 -6.10 5.98 8.17
N ILE A 106 -6.57 4.82 7.70
CA ILE A 106 -6.24 4.26 6.37
C ILE A 106 -6.64 5.23 5.26
N MET A 107 -7.83 5.82 5.31
CA MET A 107 -8.28 6.81 4.34
C MET A 107 -7.36 8.03 4.29
N ALA A 108 -6.90 8.52 5.44
CA ALA A 108 -5.96 9.64 5.49
C ALA A 108 -4.58 9.23 4.93
N GLY A 109 -4.14 7.99 5.18
CA GLY A 109 -2.92 7.45 4.61
C GLY A 109 -2.97 7.39 3.07
N ILE A 110 -4.08 6.90 2.52
CA ILE A 110 -4.33 6.88 1.08
C ILE A 110 -4.40 8.32 0.52
N GLN A 111 -5.09 9.24 1.21
CA GLN A 111 -5.16 10.65 0.82
C GLN A 111 -3.77 11.30 0.76
N SER A 112 -2.90 11.05 1.74
CA SER A 112 -1.52 11.54 1.73
C SER A 112 -0.74 11.06 0.51
N ILE A 113 -0.88 9.79 0.13
CA ILE A 113 -0.25 9.21 -1.07
C ILE A 113 -0.83 9.84 -2.35
N ALA A 114 -2.15 9.98 -2.42
CA ALA A 114 -2.80 10.56 -3.58
C ALA A 114 -2.31 11.99 -3.85
N VAL A 115 -2.19 12.81 -2.80
CA VAL A 115 -1.67 14.17 -2.89
C VAL A 115 -0.21 14.20 -3.35
N SER A 116 0.64 13.32 -2.82
CA SER A 116 2.08 13.33 -3.14
C SER A 116 2.39 12.72 -4.51
N HIS A 117 1.62 11.73 -4.96
CA HIS A 117 1.98 10.90 -6.12
C HIS A 117 1.00 10.92 -7.28
N LEU A 118 -0.30 11.09 -7.03
CA LEU A 118 -1.32 10.92 -8.06
C LEU A 118 -1.73 12.26 -8.67
N VAL A 119 -1.95 13.28 -7.82
CA VAL A 119 -2.37 14.62 -8.28
C VAL A 119 -1.33 15.25 -9.21
N ALA A 120 -0.05 15.25 -8.81
CA ALA A 120 1.03 15.84 -9.60
C ALA A 120 1.34 15.06 -10.89
N GLN A 121 1.08 13.75 -10.92
CA GLN A 121 1.44 12.87 -12.04
C GLN A 121 0.30 12.60 -13.02
N LYS A 122 -0.94 12.98 -12.68
CA LYS A 122 -2.11 12.91 -13.57
C LYS A 122 -1.84 13.58 -14.92
N ALA A 123 -1.16 14.74 -14.91
CA ALA A 123 -0.78 15.46 -16.13
C ALA A 123 0.23 14.70 -17.02
N ARG A 124 0.96 13.74 -16.47
CA ARG A 124 1.97 12.93 -17.18
C ARG A 124 1.46 11.54 -17.56
N ALA A 125 0.21 11.21 -17.23
CA ALA A 125 -0.41 9.91 -17.50
C ALA A 125 0.46 8.71 -17.08
N ILE A 126 1.15 8.82 -15.94
CA ILE A 126 2.00 7.74 -15.43
C ILE A 126 1.09 6.66 -14.84
N PRO A 127 1.14 5.40 -15.35
CA PRO A 127 0.37 4.30 -14.77
C PRO A 127 0.76 4.10 -13.31
N SER A 128 -0.24 4.15 -12.44
CA SER A 128 -0.06 4.17 -10.99
C SER A 128 -0.76 2.98 -10.35
N ARG A 129 -0.05 2.23 -9.53
CA ARG A 129 -0.62 1.15 -8.73
C ARG A 129 -0.48 1.47 -7.26
N LEU A 130 -1.59 1.46 -6.53
CA LEU A 130 -1.61 1.56 -5.08
C LEU A 130 -1.96 0.19 -4.49
N ILE A 131 -1.09 -0.35 -3.65
CA ILE A 131 -1.33 -1.60 -2.92
C ILE A 131 -1.51 -1.25 -1.44
N VAL A 132 -2.68 -1.55 -0.88
CA VAL A 132 -2.96 -1.35 0.55
C VAL A 132 -2.87 -2.70 1.26
N VAL A 133 -1.95 -2.82 2.21
CA VAL A 133 -1.76 -3.99 3.05
C VAL A 133 -2.32 -3.66 4.43
N SER A 134 -3.53 -4.11 4.72
CA SER A 134 -4.25 -3.79 5.96
C SER A 134 -5.34 -4.83 6.18
N ASP A 135 -5.89 -4.89 7.38
CA ASP A 135 -7.18 -5.56 7.62
C ASP A 135 -8.39 -4.70 7.20
N MET A 136 -8.11 -3.48 6.75
CA MET A 136 -9.06 -2.51 6.22
C MET A 136 -10.06 -1.99 7.27
N PHE A 137 -9.74 -2.05 8.56
CA PHE A 137 -10.52 -1.40 9.61
C PHE A 137 -10.09 0.06 9.81
N GLU A 138 -10.71 0.99 9.08
CA GLU A 138 -10.66 2.41 9.40
C GLU A 138 -11.06 2.64 10.86
N ASN A 139 -10.20 3.32 11.60
CA ASN A 139 -10.47 3.70 12.97
C ASN A 139 -9.94 5.09 13.27
N THR A 140 -10.83 6.08 13.18
CA THR A 140 -10.57 7.48 13.52
C THR A 140 -11.69 8.05 14.38
N GLU A 141 -11.49 9.26 14.88
CA GLU A 141 -12.54 10.02 15.54
C GLU A 141 -13.74 10.28 14.61
N PHE A 142 -13.48 10.52 13.31
CA PHE A 142 -14.49 10.90 12.32
C PHE A 142 -15.29 9.71 11.78
N PHE A 143 -14.65 8.55 11.63
CA PHE A 143 -15.27 7.34 11.11
C PHE A 143 -14.56 6.10 11.63
N SER A 144 -15.31 5.06 11.99
CA SER A 144 -14.74 3.83 12.51
C SER A 144 -15.59 2.62 12.15
N HIS A 145 -14.97 1.62 11.53
CA HIS A 145 -15.63 0.35 11.21
C HIS A 145 -15.98 -0.45 12.47
N TYR A 146 -15.28 -0.24 13.59
CA TYR A 146 -15.61 -0.86 14.88
C TYR A 146 -17.00 -0.50 15.41
N ARG A 147 -17.57 0.62 14.94
CA ARG A 147 -18.94 1.04 15.29
C ARG A 147 -20.00 0.45 14.34
N GLY A 148 -19.64 -0.57 13.55
CA GLY A 148 -20.54 -1.24 12.59
C GLY A 148 -20.77 -0.47 11.29
N ALA A 149 -20.00 0.60 11.04
CA ALA A 149 -20.20 1.48 9.90
C ALA A 149 -19.69 0.85 8.60
N THR A 150 -20.56 0.20 7.83
CA THR A 150 -20.25 -0.31 6.48
C THR A 150 -21.22 0.18 5.41
N ASP A 151 -22.28 0.89 5.82
CA ASP A 151 -23.18 1.57 4.91
C ASP A 151 -22.47 2.76 4.26
N PHE A 152 -22.16 2.61 2.98
CA PHE A 152 -21.47 3.63 2.21
C PHE A 152 -22.36 4.85 1.90
N ASP A 153 -23.67 4.67 1.76
CA ASP A 153 -24.60 5.79 1.56
C ASP A 153 -24.71 6.65 2.83
N ALA A 154 -24.66 6.03 4.00
CA ALA A 154 -24.55 6.74 5.27
C ALA A 154 -23.19 7.47 5.37
N PHE A 155 -22.09 6.83 4.97
CA PHE A 155 -20.76 7.46 4.94
C PHE A 155 -20.73 8.72 4.07
N LYS A 156 -21.25 8.67 2.84
CA LYS A 156 -21.29 9.82 1.90
C LYS A 156 -21.99 11.06 2.48
N LYS A 157 -22.96 10.86 3.37
CA LYS A 157 -23.72 11.93 4.03
C LYS A 157 -23.03 12.46 5.29
N SER A 158 -21.96 11.81 5.75
CA SER A 158 -21.24 12.16 6.97
C SER A 158 -20.14 13.20 6.71
N PRO A 159 -19.69 13.95 7.75
CA PRO A 159 -18.52 14.82 7.63
C PRO A 159 -17.24 14.08 7.21
N ALA A 160 -17.16 12.77 7.50
CA ALA A 160 -16.00 11.95 7.14
C ALA A 160 -15.80 11.86 5.62
N ALA A 161 -16.87 11.87 4.83
CA ALA A 161 -16.76 11.84 3.37
C ALA A 161 -15.99 13.06 2.83
N ASN A 162 -16.26 14.25 3.36
CA ASN A 162 -15.52 15.46 2.98
C ASN A 162 -14.11 15.46 3.57
N ARG A 163 -13.94 14.99 4.81
CA ARG A 163 -12.64 14.92 5.49
C ARG A 163 -11.62 14.06 4.73
N PHE A 164 -12.10 12.94 4.19
CA PHE A 164 -11.32 11.91 3.53
C PHE A 164 -11.48 11.91 2.01
N ALA A 165 -12.07 12.96 1.44
CA ALA A 165 -12.17 13.12 -0.01
C ALA A 165 -10.77 13.17 -0.64
N THR A 166 -10.59 12.44 -1.74
CA THR A 166 -9.34 12.42 -2.48
C THR A 166 -9.61 12.16 -3.97
N ASP A 167 -8.57 12.20 -4.80
CA ASP A 167 -8.65 11.86 -6.22
C ASP A 167 -7.64 10.74 -6.53
N LEU A 168 -8.18 9.55 -6.76
CA LEU A 168 -7.43 8.34 -7.12
C LEU A 168 -7.45 8.10 -8.64
N ALA A 169 -7.89 9.08 -9.43
CA ALA A 169 -7.95 8.96 -10.89
C ALA A 169 -6.61 8.52 -11.49
N GLY A 170 -6.68 7.49 -12.34
CA GLY A 170 -5.51 6.90 -13.00
C GLY A 170 -4.70 5.95 -12.11
N SER A 171 -5.23 5.57 -10.94
CA SER A 171 -4.62 4.55 -10.09
C SER A 171 -5.44 3.27 -10.01
N ASP A 172 -4.76 2.14 -10.19
CA ASP A 172 -5.27 0.82 -9.88
C ASP A 172 -5.00 0.52 -8.39
N VAL A 173 -6.07 0.31 -7.62
CA VAL A 173 -5.98 0.04 -6.19
C VAL A 173 -6.17 -1.46 -5.94
N SER A 174 -5.18 -2.10 -5.31
CA SER A 174 -5.25 -3.50 -4.86
C SER A 174 -5.22 -3.56 -3.34
N ILE A 175 -5.96 -4.50 -2.74
CA ILE A 175 -5.96 -4.75 -1.29
C ILE A 175 -5.32 -6.11 -1.00
N TRP A 176 -4.36 -6.12 -0.08
CA TRP A 176 -3.80 -7.32 0.52
C TRP A 176 -4.31 -7.43 1.95
N LEU A 177 -5.36 -8.22 2.12
CA LEU A 177 -6.15 -8.25 3.34
C LEU A 177 -5.45 -9.06 4.43
N ILE A 178 -5.09 -8.39 5.53
CA ILE A 178 -4.68 -9.03 6.77
C ILE A 178 -5.94 -9.60 7.42
N ARG A 179 -5.95 -10.90 7.72
CA ARG A 179 -7.12 -11.56 8.30
C ARG A 179 -7.10 -11.45 9.81
N ARG A 180 -8.25 -11.12 10.38
CA ARG A 180 -8.52 -11.19 11.83
C ARG A 180 -9.16 -12.54 12.17
N ALA A 181 -8.84 -13.12 13.34
CA ALA A 181 -9.53 -14.33 13.81
C ALA A 181 -10.99 -14.05 14.17
N LYS A 182 -11.25 -12.88 14.75
CA LYS A 182 -12.59 -12.40 15.07
C LYS A 182 -12.75 -11.01 14.49
N SER A 183 -13.75 -10.86 13.63
CA SER A 183 -14.12 -9.57 13.06
C SER A 183 -15.50 -9.18 13.60
N PRO A 184 -15.66 -7.98 14.19
CA PRO A 184 -16.99 -7.49 14.60
C PRO A 184 -17.85 -7.04 13.40
N VAL A 185 -17.25 -6.99 12.21
CA VAL A 185 -17.89 -6.55 10.97
C VAL A 185 -17.84 -7.68 9.95
N ASP A 186 -18.91 -7.84 9.17
CA ASP A 186 -18.93 -8.78 8.05
C ASP A 186 -17.87 -8.39 7.00
N SER A 187 -17.04 -9.36 6.61
CA SER A 187 -15.92 -9.11 5.69
C SER A 187 -16.36 -8.73 4.27
N VAL A 188 -17.53 -9.20 3.82
CA VAL A 188 -18.06 -8.88 2.50
C VAL A 188 -18.58 -7.44 2.50
N ALA A 189 -19.33 -7.05 3.52
CA ALA A 189 -19.78 -5.67 3.71
C ALA A 189 -18.61 -4.69 3.84
N LEU A 190 -17.56 -5.07 4.59
CA LEU A 190 -16.35 -4.25 4.71
C LEU A 190 -15.67 -4.05 3.35
N MET A 191 -15.46 -5.12 2.57
CA MET A 191 -14.83 -4.98 1.25
C MET A 191 -15.71 -4.22 0.26
N ALA A 192 -17.02 -4.41 0.31
CA ALA A 192 -17.97 -3.65 -0.51
C ALA A 192 -17.92 -2.14 -0.19
N PHE A 193 -17.76 -1.78 1.09
CA PHE A 193 -17.55 -0.39 1.49
C PHE A 193 -16.29 0.20 0.85
N TRP A 194 -15.16 -0.50 0.94
CA TRP A 194 -13.89 -0.01 0.39
C TRP A 194 -13.88 0.08 -1.13
N GLN A 195 -14.50 -0.88 -1.81
CA GLN A 195 -14.68 -0.81 -3.27
C GLN A 195 -15.46 0.44 -3.64
N GLN A 196 -16.60 0.69 -2.98
CA GLN A 196 -17.40 1.89 -3.22
C GLN A 196 -16.66 3.18 -2.88
N TRP A 197 -15.85 3.19 -1.81
CA TRP A 197 -15.02 4.35 -1.45
C TRP A 197 -13.95 4.63 -2.51
N ILE A 198 -13.29 3.60 -3.03
CA ILE A 198 -12.29 3.73 -4.11
C ILE A 198 -12.96 4.30 -5.37
N ASP A 199 -14.09 3.72 -5.79
CA ASP A 199 -14.83 4.15 -6.98
C ASP A 199 -15.35 5.60 -6.83
N TYR A 200 -15.86 5.96 -5.65
CA TYR A 200 -16.32 7.31 -5.33
C TYR A 200 -15.20 8.36 -5.39
N ASN A 201 -13.95 7.95 -5.14
CA ASN A 201 -12.77 8.80 -5.27
C ASN A 201 -12.06 8.60 -6.63
N HIS A 202 -12.77 8.11 -7.65
CA HIS A 202 -12.30 7.92 -9.03
C HIS A 202 -11.13 6.92 -9.22
N GLY A 203 -10.87 6.06 -8.24
CA GLY A 203 -9.90 4.98 -8.38
C GLY A 203 -10.50 3.80 -9.12
N VAL A 204 -9.64 2.87 -9.55
CA VAL A 204 -10.07 1.57 -10.10
C VAL A 204 -9.76 0.48 -9.10
N PHE A 205 -10.79 -0.12 -8.49
CA PHE A 205 -10.58 -1.30 -7.65
C PHE A 205 -10.18 -2.50 -8.53
N SER A 206 -8.95 -2.99 -8.33
CA SER A 206 -8.36 -4.03 -9.18
C SER A 206 -8.52 -5.44 -8.60
N SER A 207 -8.27 -5.62 -7.29
CA SER A 207 -8.32 -6.92 -6.62
C SER A 207 -8.26 -6.79 -5.11
N ALA A 208 -8.82 -7.77 -4.40
CA ALA A 208 -8.51 -8.05 -3.01
C ALA A 208 -8.02 -9.49 -2.89
N LYS A 209 -6.90 -9.70 -2.18
CA LYS A 209 -6.39 -11.04 -1.87
C LYS A 209 -6.14 -11.16 -0.37
N SER A 210 -6.56 -12.26 0.23
CA SER A 210 -6.26 -12.53 1.64
C SER A 210 -4.83 -12.98 1.82
N LEU A 211 -4.18 -12.45 2.84
CA LEU A 211 -2.88 -12.92 3.29
C LEU A 211 -3.02 -14.21 4.10
N GLN A 212 -1.99 -15.06 4.02
CA GLN A 212 -1.87 -16.28 4.80
C GLN A 212 -1.57 -15.96 6.26
N GLY A 213 -2.04 -16.82 7.17
CA GLY A 213 -1.92 -16.64 8.61
C GLY A 213 -3.05 -15.81 9.21
N VAL A 214 -3.42 -16.18 10.43
CA VAL A 214 -4.35 -15.45 11.29
C VAL A 214 -3.79 -15.58 12.71
N GLU A 215 -3.77 -14.49 13.49
CA GLU A 215 -3.43 -14.57 14.91
C GLU A 215 -4.61 -15.22 15.65
N GLY A 216 -4.35 -16.32 16.37
CA GLY A 216 -5.37 -17.14 17.04
C GLY A 216 -5.89 -16.55 18.35
#